data_AF-A0A6P0LQC8-F1
#
_entry.id   AF-A0A6P0LQC8-F1
#
_cell.length_a   1.000
_cell.length_b   1.000
_cell.length_c   1.000
_cell.angle_alpha   90.00
_cell.angle_beta   90.00
_cell.angle_gamma   90.00
#
_symmetry.space_group_name_H-M   'P 1'
#
loop_
_entity.id
_entity.type
_entity.pdbx_description
1 polymer ?
#
loop_
_entity_poly.entity_id
_entity_poly.type
_entity_poly.pdbx_seq_one_letter_code
_entity_poly.pdbx_strand_id
1 'polypeptide(L)'
;MSYRMDRRAYAETYGPTVGDRIRLADTELVIEVEQDYTTYGDEVKFGGGKVIRDGMGQSPISRAEGAVDLVITNALILDWWGIVKADIGIKDGKIVNIGKAG
;
A
#
# COMPACT_ATOMS: atom_id res chain seq x y z
N MET A 1 2.45 -1.07 24.68
CA MET A 1 3.84 -1.43 24.35
C MET A 1 4.08 -1.13 22.89
N SER A 2 5.14 -0.42 22.53
CA SER A 2 5.51 -0.22 21.12
C SER A 2 6.21 -1.48 20.62
N TYR A 3 5.69 -2.07 19.54
CA TYR A 3 6.37 -3.12 18.80
C TYR A 3 7.20 -2.48 17.69
N ARG A 4 8.44 -2.95 17.51
CA ARG A 4 9.32 -2.53 16.42
C ARG A 4 9.56 -3.72 15.51
N MET A 5 9.45 -3.50 14.21
CA MET A 5 9.70 -4.50 13.19
C MET A 5 11.03 -4.19 12.49
N ASP A 6 11.79 -5.23 12.18
CA ASP A 6 12.99 -5.09 11.36
C ASP A 6 12.62 -4.63 9.94
N ARG A 7 13.45 -3.76 9.34
CA ARG A 7 13.15 -3.12 8.05
C ARG A 7 13.12 -4.11 6.90
N ARG A 8 13.98 -5.14 6.91
CA ARG A 8 13.96 -6.20 5.90
C ARG A 8 12.70 -7.04 6.04
N ALA A 9 12.35 -7.44 7.27
CA ALA A 9 11.10 -8.16 7.52
C ALA A 9 9.87 -7.35 7.07
N TYR A 10 9.89 -6.03 7.28
CA TYR A 10 8.84 -5.12 6.80
C TYR A 10 8.74 -5.16 5.28
N ALA A 11 9.86 -4.97 4.58
CA ALA A 11 9.92 -4.99 3.13
C ALA A 11 9.47 -6.34 2.52
N GLU A 12 9.82 -7.46 3.14
CA GLU A 12 9.36 -8.80 2.73
C GLU A 12 7.85 -9.00 2.96
N THR A 13 7.24 -8.25 3.89
CA THR A 13 5.83 -8.42 4.27
C THR A 13 4.90 -7.47 3.53
N TYR A 14 5.30 -6.21 3.37
CA TYR A 14 4.49 -5.11 2.85
C TYR A 14 5.17 -4.37 1.69
N GLY A 15 6.37 -4.77 1.27
CA GLY A 15 7.16 -4.03 0.30
C GLY A 15 7.95 -2.86 0.95
N PRO A 16 8.85 -2.24 0.18
CA PRO A 16 9.73 -1.17 0.67
C PRO A 16 8.93 0.06 1.16
N THR A 17 9.53 0.84 2.06
CA THR A 17 8.98 2.10 2.59
C THR A 17 10.02 3.23 2.49
N VAL A 18 9.70 4.44 2.97
CA VAL A 18 10.51 5.66 2.82
C VAL A 18 12.00 5.40 3.05
N GLY A 19 12.83 5.80 2.09
CA GLY A 19 14.29 5.66 2.11
C GLY A 19 14.81 4.26 1.74
N ASP A 20 13.94 3.28 1.51
CA ASP A 20 14.35 2.01 0.90
C ASP A 20 14.64 2.22 -0.59
N ARG A 21 15.54 1.41 -1.13
CA ARG A 21 16.00 1.52 -2.52
C ARG A 21 15.77 0.23 -3.28
N ILE A 22 15.31 0.36 -4.52
CA ILE A 22 14.99 -0.75 -5.41
C ILE A 22 15.77 -0.58 -6.71
N ARG A 23 16.50 -1.62 -7.11
CA ARG A 23 17.12 -1.69 -8.44
C ARG A 23 16.05 -2.05 -9.47
N LEU A 24 16.01 -1.32 -10.58
CA LEU A 24 15.10 -1.62 -11.69
C LEU A 24 15.68 -2.77 -12.51
N ALA A 25 15.17 -3.98 -12.25
CA ALA A 25 15.59 -5.22 -12.90
C ALA A 25 17.13 -5.42 -12.83
N ASP A 26 17.74 -5.75 -13.96
CA ASP A 26 19.19 -5.99 -14.13
C ASP A 26 19.96 -4.72 -14.56
N THR A 27 19.33 -3.55 -14.47
CA THR A 27 19.97 -2.27 -14.78
C THR A 27 20.81 -1.74 -13.60
N GLU A 28 21.55 -0.67 -13.83
CA GLU A 28 22.21 0.12 -12.77
C GLU A 28 21.34 1.28 -12.24
N LEU A 29 20.05 1.32 -12.61
CA LEU A 29 19.11 2.31 -12.11
C LEU A 29 18.56 1.87 -10.74
N VAL A 30 18.64 2.76 -9.77
CA VAL A 30 18.14 2.56 -8.41
C VAL A 30 17.19 3.69 -8.06
N ILE A 31 15.96 3.34 -7.69
CA ILE A 31 14.94 4.27 -7.22
C ILE A 31 14.84 4.23 -5.70
N GLU A 32 14.56 5.37 -5.07
CA GLU A 32 14.34 5.48 -3.63
C GLU A 32 12.87 5.81 -3.37
N VAL A 33 12.26 5.19 -2.35
CA VAL A 33 10.90 5.55 -1.93
C VAL A 33 10.92 6.91 -1.25
N GLU A 34 10.28 7.90 -1.86
CA GLU A 34 10.28 9.29 -1.43
C GLU A 34 9.22 9.57 -0.35
N GLN A 35 8.06 8.90 -0.47
CA GLN A 35 6.93 9.04 0.44
C GLN A 35 6.19 7.71 0.58
N ASP A 36 5.70 7.44 1.79
CA ASP A 36 4.77 6.34 2.08
C ASP A 36 3.51 6.92 2.71
N TYR A 37 2.36 6.57 2.15
CA TYR A 37 1.06 7.04 2.61
C TYR A 37 0.47 6.18 3.75
N THR A 38 1.10 5.05 4.07
CA THR A 38 0.62 4.17 5.13
C THR A 38 0.77 4.77 6.53
N THR A 39 0.02 4.21 7.47
CA THR A 39 0.27 4.35 8.91
C THR A 39 0.85 3.03 9.41
N TYR A 40 2.08 3.04 9.92
CA TYR A 40 2.76 1.80 10.29
C TYR A 40 2.01 1.00 11.36
N GLY A 41 1.67 -0.25 11.04
CA GLY A 41 0.83 -1.13 11.86
C GLY A 41 -0.59 -1.31 11.32
N ASP A 42 -1.06 -0.41 10.46
CA ASP A 42 -2.39 -0.44 9.84
C ASP A 42 -2.32 -0.74 8.33
N GLU A 43 -1.25 -1.40 7.88
CA GLU A 43 -1.08 -1.78 6.47
C GLU A 43 -2.22 -2.69 5.99
N VAL A 44 -2.72 -2.42 4.79
CA VAL A 44 -3.83 -3.18 4.23
C VAL A 44 -3.31 -4.49 3.63
N LYS A 45 -3.63 -5.61 4.28
CA LYS A 45 -3.25 -6.95 3.79
C LYS A 45 -4.45 -7.89 3.78
N PHE A 46 -4.71 -8.48 2.62
CA PHE A 46 -5.71 -9.52 2.44
C PHE A 46 -5.14 -10.92 2.75
N GLY A 47 -5.98 -11.83 3.23
CA GLY A 47 -5.63 -13.23 3.49
C GLY A 47 -6.24 -13.79 4.78
N GLY A 48 -6.12 -15.10 4.98
CA GLY A 48 -6.63 -15.77 6.18
C GLY A 48 -6.02 -15.18 7.46
N GLY A 49 -6.89 -14.66 8.35
CA GLY A 49 -6.47 -14.02 9.61
C GLY A 49 -5.74 -12.69 9.44
N LYS A 50 -5.85 -12.01 8.29
CA LYS A 50 -5.20 -10.72 8.02
C LYS A 50 -6.15 -9.53 8.25
N VAL A 51 -5.76 -8.35 7.75
CA VAL A 51 -6.38 -7.06 8.07
C VAL A 51 -7.72 -6.86 7.34
N ILE A 52 -7.77 -7.17 6.04
CA ILE A 52 -9.01 -7.05 5.26
C ILE A 52 -9.95 -8.21 5.62
N ARG A 53 -10.82 -7.96 6.59
CA ARG A 53 -11.91 -8.82 7.04
C ARG A 53 -13.08 -7.94 7.51
N ASP A 54 -14.28 -8.51 7.47
CA ASP A 54 -15.51 -7.84 7.87
C ASP A 54 -15.39 -7.20 9.26
N GLY A 55 -15.75 -5.92 9.35
CA GLY A 55 -15.67 -5.12 10.58
C GLY A 55 -14.25 -4.71 11.02
N MET A 56 -13.22 -5.02 10.22
CA MET A 56 -11.82 -4.61 10.44
C MET A 56 -11.38 -3.66 9.31
N GLY A 57 -10.35 -4.02 8.53
CA GLY A 57 -9.93 -3.23 7.37
C GLY A 57 -10.90 -3.29 6.18
N GLN A 58 -11.99 -4.07 6.27
CA GLN A 58 -13.09 -4.04 5.32
C GLN A 58 -14.30 -3.37 5.98
N SER A 59 -14.57 -2.13 5.58
CA SER A 59 -15.78 -1.40 5.97
C SER A 59 -17.04 -2.05 5.41
N PRO A 60 -18.17 -2.04 6.14
CA PRO A 60 -19.45 -2.58 5.66
C PRO A 60 -20.17 -1.65 4.66
N ILE A 61 -19.63 -0.46 4.37
CA ILE A 61 -20.26 0.47 3.43
C ILE A 61 -20.41 -0.16 2.05
N SER A 62 -21.55 0.10 1.42
CA SER A 62 -21.81 -0.44 0.09
C SER A 62 -21.00 0.30 -1.00
N ARG A 63 -20.90 -0.33 -2.17
CA ARG A 63 -20.38 0.32 -3.39
C ARG A 63 -21.12 1.62 -3.71
N ALA A 64 -22.44 1.64 -3.52
CA ALA A 64 -23.28 2.82 -3.76
C ALA A 64 -22.94 3.97 -2.81
N GLU A 65 -22.49 3.66 -1.59
CA GLU A 65 -22.14 4.63 -0.56
C GLU A 65 -20.68 5.08 -0.58
N GLY A 66 -19.85 4.48 -1.44
CA GLY A 66 -18.47 4.93 -1.63
C GLY A 66 -17.41 3.84 -1.68
N ALA A 67 -17.72 2.57 -1.41
CA ALA A 67 -16.73 1.50 -1.52
C ALA A 67 -16.13 1.45 -2.94
N VAL A 68 -14.83 1.15 -3.00
CA VAL A 68 -14.08 0.94 -4.24
C VAL A 68 -14.38 -0.44 -4.82
N ASP A 69 -14.23 -0.58 -6.13
CA ASP A 69 -14.40 -1.86 -6.84
C ASP A 69 -13.19 -2.78 -6.63
N LEU A 70 -12.02 -2.16 -6.58
CA LEU A 70 -10.74 -2.82 -6.37
C LEU A 70 -9.81 -1.88 -5.61
N VAL A 71 -9.00 -2.46 -4.73
CA VAL A 71 -7.85 -1.79 -4.14
C VAL A 71 -6.59 -2.58 -4.47
N ILE A 72 -5.56 -1.90 -4.99
CA ILE A 72 -4.21 -2.44 -5.09
C ILE A 72 -3.49 -2.01 -3.80
N THR A 73 -3.18 -2.96 -2.93
CA THR A 73 -2.60 -2.62 -1.62
C THR A 73 -1.08 -2.60 -1.65
N ASN A 74 -0.48 -1.66 -0.91
CA ASN A 74 0.97 -1.53 -0.72
C ASN A 74 1.77 -1.46 -2.04
N ALA A 75 1.28 -0.72 -3.03
CA ALA A 75 1.96 -0.57 -4.32
C ALA A 75 3.16 0.39 -4.22
N LEU A 76 4.32 -0.02 -4.74
CA LEU A 76 5.39 0.92 -5.09
C LEU A 76 5.08 1.53 -6.45
N ILE A 77 4.72 2.81 -6.45
CA ILE A 77 4.34 3.58 -7.63
C ILE A 77 5.57 4.34 -8.11
N LEU A 78 5.93 4.12 -9.36
CA LEU A 78 6.92 4.91 -10.09
C LEU A 78 6.15 5.68 -11.18
N ASP A 79 6.10 7.00 -11.06
CA ASP A 79 5.50 7.88 -12.06
C ASP A 79 6.28 9.21 -12.14
N TRP A 80 5.96 10.06 -13.13
CA TRP A 80 6.70 11.30 -13.40
C TRP A 80 6.69 12.31 -12.24
N TRP A 81 5.68 12.24 -11.36
CA TRP A 81 5.52 13.13 -10.21
C TRP A 81 6.18 12.60 -8.93
N GLY A 82 6.68 11.36 -8.91
CA GLY A 82 7.39 10.81 -7.76
C GLY A 82 7.43 9.28 -7.69
N ILE A 83 8.21 8.81 -6.73
CA ILE A 83 8.34 7.39 -6.38
C ILE A 83 7.75 7.19 -4.98
N VAL A 84 6.51 6.72 -4.90
CA VAL A 84 5.78 6.65 -3.64
C VAL A 84 5.23 5.26 -3.34
N LYS A 85 4.96 5.00 -2.07
CA LYS A 85 4.31 3.80 -1.58
C LYS A 85 2.89 4.13 -1.14
N ALA A 86 1.89 3.50 -1.74
CA ALA A 86 0.49 3.79 -1.46
C ALA A 86 -0.44 2.62 -1.82
N ASP A 87 -1.66 2.67 -1.30
CA ASP A 87 -2.79 1.92 -1.82
C ASP A 87 -3.46 2.69 -2.96
N ILE A 88 -3.95 1.99 -3.98
CA ILE A 88 -4.62 2.57 -5.14
C ILE A 88 -6.07 2.10 -5.17
N GLY A 89 -7.00 3.04 -5.02
CA GLY A 89 -8.44 2.78 -5.11
C GLY A 89 -8.93 2.92 -6.55
N ILE A 90 -9.66 1.91 -7.03
CA ILE A 90 -10.23 1.87 -8.37
C ILE A 90 -11.76 1.77 -8.27
N LYS A 91 -12.46 2.62 -9.03
CA LYS A 91 -13.92 2.58 -9.17
C LYS A 91 -14.34 2.93 -10.58
N ASP A 92 -15.29 2.19 -11.13
CA ASP A 92 -15.79 2.34 -12.50
C ASP A 92 -14.65 2.33 -13.54
N GLY A 93 -13.64 1.50 -13.31
CA GLY A 93 -12.47 1.36 -14.18
C GLY A 93 -11.47 2.53 -14.13
N LYS A 94 -11.61 3.46 -13.19
CA LYS A 94 -10.72 4.63 -13.03
C LYS A 94 -10.05 4.66 -11.66
N ILE A 95 -8.86 5.26 -11.60
CA ILE A 95 -8.19 5.59 -10.34
C ILE A 95 -8.99 6.72 -9.67
N VAL A 96 -9.52 6.45 -8.48
CA VAL A 96 -10.29 7.45 -7.71
C VAL A 96 -9.50 8.01 -6.53
N ASN A 97 -8.50 7.29 -6.05
CA ASN A 97 -7.63 7.76 -4.98
C ASN A 97 -6.28 7.02 -4.97
N ILE A 98 -5.23 7.72 -4.52
CA ILE A 98 -3.90 7.18 -4.21
C ILE A 98 -3.57 7.66 -2.80
N GLY A 99 -3.40 6.74 -1.86
CA GLY A 99 -3.20 7.09 -0.45
C GLY A 99 -3.22 5.87 0.46
N LYS A 100 -3.93 5.97 1.59
CA LYS A 100 -4.13 4.86 2.54
C LYS A 100 -5.55 4.35 2.45
N ALA A 101 -5.72 3.07 2.13
CA ALA A 101 -7.02 2.42 2.10
C ALA A 101 -7.35 1.76 3.45
N GLY A 102 -8.61 1.36 3.62
CA GLY A 102 -9.10 0.66 4.82
C GLY A 102 -9.15 1.49 6.08
#